data_AF-A0A9D4NQ62-F1
#
_entry.id   AF-A0A9D4NQ62-F1
#
_cell.length_a   1.000
_cell.length_b   1.000
_cell.length_c   1.000
_cell.angle_alpha   90.00
_cell.angle_beta   90.00
_cell.angle_gamma   90.00
#
_symmetry.space_group_name_H-M   'P 1'
#
loop_
_entity.id
_entity.type
_entity.pdbx_description
1 polymer ?
#
loop_
_entity_poly.entity_id
_entity_poly.type
_entity_poly.pdbx_seq_one_letter_code
_entity_poly.pdbx_strand_id
1 'polypeptide(L)' 'MVHMPADVLYECNTCAKKFSRKAHLKRHLRIHEPEKPFKCHLCNYRWAIHGYLTMVL' A
#
# COMPACT_ATOMS: atom_id res chain seq x y z
N MET A 1 -17.00 5.71 -15.74
CA MET A 1 -16.22 5.62 -14.49
C MET A 1 -17.00 4.72 -13.55
N VAL A 2 -16.41 3.63 -13.05
CA VAL A 2 -17.08 2.71 -12.11
C VAL A 2 -17.41 3.45 -10.82
N HIS A 3 -18.68 3.84 -10.66
CA HIS A 3 -19.23 4.32 -9.40
C HIS A 3 -19.34 3.09 -8.49
N MET A 4 -18.36 2.86 -7.62
CA MET A 4 -18.43 1.81 -6.59
C MET A 4 -19.25 2.37 -5.42
N PRO A 5 -20.39 1.76 -5.05
CA PRO A 5 -21.15 2.20 -3.89
C PRO A 5 -20.29 2.06 -2.63
N ALA A 6 -20.43 3.04 -1.72
CA ALA A 6 -19.63 3.14 -0.48
C ALA A 6 -19.81 1.94 0.47
N ASP A 7 -20.80 1.08 0.20
CA ASP A 7 -21.09 -0.14 0.97
C ASP A 7 -20.19 -1.32 0.57
N VAL A 8 -19.54 -1.28 -0.60
CA VAL A 8 -18.61 -2.34 -1.06
C VAL A 8 -17.17 -1.84 -0.96
N LEU A 9 -16.69 -1.72 0.28
CA LEU A 9 -15.30 -1.38 0.57
C LEU A 9 -14.52 -2.61 1.01
N TYR A 10 -13.25 -2.63 0.61
CA TYR A 10 -12.28 -3.62 1.05
C TYR A 10 -11.61 -3.11 2.32
N GLU A 11 -11.77 -3.83 3.43
CA GLU A 11 -11.23 -3.44 4.73
C GLU A 11 -9.89 -4.13 5.02
N CYS A 12 -9.00 -3.39 5.69
CA CYS A 12 -7.76 -3.93 6.22
C CYS A 12 -8.00 -4.53 7.61
N ASN A 13 -7.79 -5.84 7.74
CA ASN A 13 -8.01 -6.56 9.01
C ASN A 13 -7.04 -6.14 10.14
N THR A 14 -5.93 -5.46 9.82
CA THR A 14 -4.94 -5.02 10.82
C THR A 14 -5.27 -3.65 11.42
N CYS A 15 -5.89 -2.74 10.66
CA CYS A 15 -6.13 -1.36 11.11
C CYS A 15 -7.50 -0.78 10.73
N ALA A 16 -8.42 -1.63 10.28
CA ALA A 16 -9.78 -1.30 9.84
C ALA A 16 -9.89 -0.24 8.73
N LYS A 17 -8.78 0.10 8.05
CA LYS A 17 -8.78 1.08 6.96
C LYS A 17 -9.51 0.53 5.73
N LYS A 18 -10.42 1.32 5.15
CA LYS A 18 -11.27 0.92 4.03
C LYS A 18 -10.77 1.48 2.69
N PHE A 19 -10.92 0.69 1.62
CA PHE A 19 -10.51 1.04 0.26
C PHE A 19 -11.60 0.74 -0.76
N SER A 20 -11.79 1.61 -1.74
CA SER A 20 -12.75 1.42 -2.84
C SER A 20 -12.30 0.43 -3.91
N ARG A 21 -11.03 0.00 -3.88
CA ARG A 21 -10.45 -0.94 -4.86
C ARG A 21 -9.61 -1.99 -4.16
N LYS A 22 -9.80 -3.27 -4.52
CA LYS A 22 -9.01 -4.40 -4.03
C LYS A 22 -7.50 -4.21 -4.25
N ALA A 23 -7.11 -3.64 -5.39
CA ALA A 23 -5.70 -3.35 -5.69
C ALA A 23 -5.06 -2.37 -4.70
N HIS A 24 -5.83 -1.40 -4.18
CA HIS A 24 -5.35 -0.44 -3.19
C HIS A 24 -5.20 -1.10 -1.81
N LEU A 25 -6.15 -1.95 -1.40
CA LEU A 25 -6.01 -2.75 -0.18
C LEU A 25 -4.77 -3.66 -0.27
N LYS A 26 -4.60 -4.39 -1.38
CA LYS A 26 -3.42 -5.27 -1.58
C LYS A 26 -2.10 -4.50 -1.46
N ARG A 27 -2.01 -3.29 -2.02
CA ARG A 27 -0.84 -2.42 -1.86
C ARG A 27 -0.67 -1.95 -0.41
N HIS A 28 -1.76 -1.62 0.26
CA HIS A 28 -1.75 -1.19 1.65
C HIS A 28 -1.24 -2.29 2.58
N LEU A 29 -1.65 -3.55 2.41
CA LEU A 29 -1.24 -4.65 3.29
C LEU A 29 0.28 -4.79 3.42
N ARG A 30 1.06 -4.40 2.40
CA ARG A 30 2.52 -4.40 2.44
C ARG A 30 3.12 -3.49 3.53
N ILE A 31 2.39 -2.48 4.01
CA ILE A 31 2.88 -1.64 5.12
C ILE A 31 2.91 -2.37 6.45
N HIS A 32 2.09 -3.42 6.59
CA HIS A 32 2.01 -4.26 7.79
C HIS A 32 2.96 -5.45 7.71
N GLU A 33 3.56 -5.71 6.54
CA GLU A 33 4.60 -6.72 6.39
C GLU A 33 5.90 -6.20 7.04
N PRO A 34 6.50 -6.96 7.98
CA PRO A 34 7.74 -6.55 8.64
C PRO A 34 8.93 -6.56 7.67
N GLU A 35 8.84 -7.40 6.63
CA GLU A 35 9.83 -7.46 5.56
C GLU A 35 9.51 -6.44 4.49
N LYS A 36 10.28 -5.35 4.50
CA LYS A 36 10.20 -4.33 3.46
C LYS A 36 11.02 -4.80 2.25
N PRO A 37 10.38 -5.08 1.10
CA PRO A 37 11.04 -5.68 -0.06
C PRO A 37 11.92 -4.67 -0.81
N PHE A 38 11.64 -3.37 -0.66
CA PHE A 38 12.42 -2.33 -1.30
C PHE A 38 13.51 -1.84 -0.36
N LYS A 39 14.77 -2.05 -0.75
CA LYS A 39 15.96 -1.57 -0.04
C LYS A 39 16.62 -0.46 -0.86
N CYS A 40 16.88 0.68 -0.25
CA CYS A 40 17.75 1.69 -0.82
C CYS A 40 19.19 1.14 -0.84
N HIS A 41 19.88 1.18 -1.98
CA HIS A 41 21.27 0.70 -2.05
C HIS A 41 22.29 1.74 -1.57
N LEU A 42 21.88 3.02 -1.51
CA LEU A 42 22.69 4.13 -1.02
C LEU A 42 22.54 4.37 0.48
N CYS A 43 21.48 3.84 1.09
CA CYS A 43 21.09 4.11 2.46
C CYS A 43 20.39 2.87 3.05
N ASN A 44 20.60 2.54 4.33
CA ASN A 44 20.01 1.33 4.95
C ASN A 44 18.48 1.40 5.17
N TYR A 45 17.79 2.37 4.55
CA TYR A 45 16.36 2.53 4.70
C TYR A 45 15.61 1.52 3.83
N ARG A 46 14.61 0.85 4.42
CA ARG A 46 13.71 -0.10 3.72
C ARG A 46 12.29 0.46 3.63
N TRP A 47 11.62 0.23 2.50
CA TRP A 47 10.29 0.77 2.16
C TRP A 47 9.32 -0.38 1.90
N ALA A 48 8.09 -0.24 2.39
CA ALA A 48 7.04 -1.25 2.21
C ALA A 48 6.33 -1.15 0.85
N ILE A 49 6.36 0.03 0.20
CA ILE A 49 5.68 0.27 -1.07
C ILE A 49 6.57 1.03 -2.05
N HIS A 50 6.49 0.66 -3.33
CA HIS A 50 7.28 1.23 -4.42
C HIS A 50 6.93 2.69 -4.75
N GLY A 51 5.73 3.16 -4.38
CA GLY A 51 5.19 4.45 -4.81
C GLY A 51 5.88 5.69 -4.23
N TYR A 52 6.77 5.54 -3.26
CA TYR A 52 7.57 6.66 -2.79
C TYR A 52 8.92 6.73 -3.55
N LEU A 53 9.39 5.65 -4.21
CA LEU A 53 10.65 5.63 -4.98
C LEU A 53 10.56 6.37 -6.32
N THR A 54 9.43 7.00 -6.65
CA THR A 54 9.21 7.78 -7.87
C THR A 54 9.18 9.29 -7.63
N MET A 55 10.04 9.82 -6.75
CA MET A 55 10.39 11.25 -6.74
C MET A 55 11.89 11.43 -6.56
N VAL A 56 12.62 11.31 -7.68
CA VAL A 56 13.55 12.28 -8.28
C VAL A 56 14.46 11.49 -9.24
N LEU A 57 14.07 11.50 -10.53
CA LEU A 57 15.01 11.70 -11.63
C LEU A 57 14.60 13.01 -12.30
#